data_AF-A0A1M5D972-F1
#
_entry.id   AF-A0A1M5D972-F1
#
_cell.length_a   1.000
_cell.length_b   1.000
_cell.length_c   1.000
_cell.angle_alpha   90.00
_cell.angle_beta   90.00
_cell.angle_gamma   90.00
#
_symmetry.space_group_name_H-M   'P 1'
#
loop_
_entity.id
_entity.type
_entity.pdbx_description
1 polymer ?
#
loop_
_entity_poly.entity_id
_entity_poly.type
_entity_poly.pdbx_seq_one_letter_code
_entity_poly.pdbx_strand_id
1 'polypeptide(L)'
;MSGLLHQVFLSLTPAAVTDGFLVLMLAIFALALILRFIGRGREFVEQGPGFLTSLGILGTFIGIIIGLYDFSLEEIDRSIADLMAGLKTAFITSVIGLALSLLLRVFSRMLRLPTDPVQGAATIDDLNNNLLQLHTALESFTQRTSEELVSRLENVVAEFNLRIQSQFGDNLQGFCTQLADLQPALATAAGEYRAHADRVESWSRRCDESQQTLINQQTVLKEMYDRIAELPRLYSGLDQLLERQGQQTDQLARILGAQHESVQQLAALVPQLPQNIEQLSQGVVAAQKGVDENLAAINAVLQSQTQSLAERFQHLSSALDNLKALDPEAMQDLVNASAQSHRESMRELAQMIAATHREMLQALAEVIRKELKDADVSIRRQYEQMDRVMAAQVEQVLAAMGEALATVSGNFTRDYQKLLAQMRRLQVREADYAE
;
A
#
# COMPACT_ATOMS: atom_id res chain seq x y z
N MET A 1 13.46 -70.28 2.03
CA MET A 1 14.26 -70.52 0.81
C MET A 1 14.21 -69.36 -0.21
N SER A 2 13.50 -68.24 0.03
CA SER A 2 13.43 -67.12 -0.94
C SER A 2 14.59 -66.11 -0.85
N GLY A 3 15.27 -65.98 0.29
CA GLY A 3 16.34 -64.98 0.48
C GLY A 3 17.63 -65.24 -0.31
N LEU A 4 18.05 -66.51 -0.43
CA LEU A 4 19.24 -66.88 -1.19
C LEU A 4 19.04 -66.75 -2.71
N LEU A 5 17.86 -67.14 -3.22
CA LEU A 5 17.51 -66.95 -4.63
C LEU A 5 17.43 -65.46 -4.99
N HIS A 6 16.82 -64.65 -4.13
CA HIS A 6 16.72 -63.21 -4.35
C HIS A 6 18.09 -62.50 -4.39
N GLN A 7 19.03 -62.89 -3.51
CA GLN A 7 20.41 -62.37 -3.53
C GLN A 7 21.19 -62.81 -4.77
N VAL A 8 20.99 -64.04 -5.25
CA VAL A 8 21.64 -64.52 -6.48
C VAL A 8 21.10 -63.78 -7.72
N PHE A 9 19.79 -63.58 -7.82
CA PHE A 9 19.17 -62.88 -8.96
C PHE A 9 19.50 -61.39 -9.03
N LEU A 10 19.63 -60.68 -7.90
CA LEU A 10 20.04 -59.26 -7.88
C LEU A 10 21.49 -59.01 -8.32
N SER A 11 22.34 -60.03 -8.28
CA SER A 11 23.75 -59.93 -8.70
C SER A 11 23.99 -60.25 -10.18
N LEU A 12 22.96 -60.72 -10.90
CA LEU A 12 23.07 -61.25 -12.26
C LEU A 12 22.43 -60.29 -13.26
N THR A 13 23.25 -59.48 -13.93
CA THR A 13 22.80 -58.71 -15.09
C THR A 13 22.55 -59.65 -16.29
N PRO A 14 21.62 -59.34 -17.21
CA PRO A 14 21.35 -60.17 -18.40
C PRO A 14 22.63 -60.48 -19.20
N ALA A 15 23.55 -59.52 -19.29
CA ALA A 15 24.85 -59.69 -19.93
C ALA A 15 25.74 -60.71 -19.22
N ALA A 16 25.85 -60.64 -17.88
CA ALA A 16 26.66 -61.58 -17.10
C ALA A 16 26.16 -63.02 -17.23
N VAL A 17 24.84 -63.21 -17.32
CA VAL A 17 24.24 -64.52 -17.56
C VAL A 17 24.56 -65.03 -18.96
N THR A 18 24.43 -64.17 -19.98
CA THR A 18 24.82 -64.52 -21.36
C THR A 18 26.26 -65.01 -21.41
N ASP A 19 27.19 -64.24 -20.85
CA ASP A 19 28.61 -64.55 -20.85
C ASP A 19 28.91 -65.86 -20.11
N GLY A 20 28.25 -66.10 -18.97
CA GLY A 20 28.38 -67.34 -18.21
C GLY A 20 27.95 -68.57 -19.01
N PHE A 21 26.80 -68.50 -19.68
CA PHE A 21 26.30 -69.58 -20.53
C PHE A 21 27.20 -69.80 -21.76
N LEU A 22 27.72 -68.73 -22.35
CA LEU A 22 28.63 -68.82 -23.50
C LEU A 22 29.96 -69.47 -23.14
N VAL A 23 30.57 -69.06 -22.04
CA VAL A 23 31.82 -69.66 -21.55
C VAL A 23 31.59 -71.13 -21.21
N LEU A 24 30.47 -71.48 -20.56
CA LEU A 24 30.13 -72.86 -20.26
C LEU A 24 29.93 -73.70 -21.53
N MET A 25 29.20 -73.20 -22.52
CA MET A 25 29.01 -73.88 -23.81
C MET A 25 30.33 -74.06 -24.57
N LEU A 26 31.19 -73.04 -24.61
CA LEU A 26 32.50 -73.12 -25.23
C LEU A 26 33.41 -74.12 -24.48
N ALA A 27 33.36 -74.16 -23.15
CA ALA A 27 34.10 -75.12 -22.35
C ALA A 27 33.65 -76.56 -22.64
N ILE A 28 32.34 -76.83 -22.71
CA ILE A 28 31.79 -78.14 -23.06
C ILE A 28 32.18 -78.52 -24.49
N PHE A 29 32.10 -77.58 -25.43
CA PHE A 29 32.48 -77.79 -26.82
C PHE A 29 33.98 -78.12 -26.94
N ALA A 30 34.85 -77.34 -26.30
CA ALA A 30 36.30 -77.58 -26.29
C ALA A 30 36.64 -78.91 -25.60
N LEU A 31 36.00 -79.22 -24.47
CA LEU A 31 36.16 -80.48 -23.77
C LEU A 31 35.75 -81.67 -24.66
N ALA A 32 34.61 -81.58 -25.35
CA ALA A 32 34.15 -82.59 -26.28
C ALA A 32 35.12 -82.79 -27.46
N LEU A 33 35.68 -81.70 -27.98
CA LEU A 33 36.73 -81.76 -29.01
C LEU A 33 38.00 -82.44 -28.48
N ILE A 34 38.50 -82.06 -27.30
CA ILE A 34 39.71 -82.63 -26.70
C ILE A 34 39.53 -84.13 -26.43
N LEU A 35 38.39 -84.53 -25.85
CA LEU A 35 38.04 -85.94 -25.62
C LEU A 35 37.98 -86.73 -26.94
N ARG A 36 37.44 -86.12 -28.00
CA ARG A 36 37.43 -86.71 -29.34
C ARG A 36 38.85 -86.92 -29.87
N PHE A 37 39.75 -85.94 -29.76
CA PHE A 37 41.14 -86.08 -30.18
C PHE A 37 41.94 -87.12 -29.37
N ILE A 38 41.66 -87.24 -28.07
CA ILE A 38 42.33 -88.20 -27.18
C ILE A 38 41.75 -89.63 -27.34
N GLY A 39 40.62 -89.80 -28.02
CA GLY A 39 39.97 -91.10 -28.23
C GLY A 39 39.33 -91.69 -26.97
N ARG A 40 39.04 -90.88 -25.95
CA ARG A 40 38.38 -91.28 -24.68
C ARG A 40 37.05 -90.55 -24.51
N GLY A 41 36.10 -91.16 -23.81
CA GLY A 41 34.80 -90.51 -23.49
C GLY A 41 33.85 -90.36 -24.70
N ARG A 42 33.76 -91.40 -25.54
CA ARG A 42 32.94 -91.41 -26.76
C ARG A 42 31.47 -91.05 -26.52
N GLU A 43 30.89 -91.56 -25.46
CA GLU A 43 29.49 -91.29 -25.08
C GLU A 43 29.25 -89.80 -24.81
N PHE A 44 30.20 -89.10 -24.19
CA PHE A 44 30.11 -87.66 -23.96
C PHE A 44 30.18 -86.86 -25.26
N VAL A 45 31.00 -87.28 -26.22
CA VAL A 45 31.11 -86.61 -27.53
C VAL A 45 29.87 -86.86 -28.40
N GLU A 46 29.29 -88.06 -28.35
CA GLU A 46 28.05 -88.40 -29.06
C GLU A 46 26.84 -87.64 -28.50
N GLN A 47 26.77 -87.46 -27.16
CA GLN A 47 25.71 -86.71 -26.49
C GLN A 47 25.97 -85.19 -26.43
N GLY A 48 27.22 -84.75 -26.65
CA GLY A 48 27.68 -83.36 -26.56
C GLY A 48 26.84 -82.35 -27.36
N PRO A 49 26.48 -82.62 -28.63
CA PRO A 49 25.58 -81.77 -29.39
C PRO A 49 24.21 -81.60 -28.73
N GLY A 50 23.67 -82.67 -28.11
CA GLY A 50 22.43 -82.60 -27.35
C GLY A 50 22.55 -81.69 -26.14
N PHE A 51 23.63 -81.81 -25.36
CA PHE A 51 23.88 -80.95 -24.19
C PHE A 51 24.03 -79.47 -24.57
N LEU A 52 24.71 -79.15 -25.66
CA LEU A 52 24.86 -77.77 -26.13
C LEU A 52 23.51 -77.14 -26.54
N THR A 53 22.65 -77.91 -27.23
CA THR A 53 21.30 -77.44 -27.58
C THR A 53 20.43 -77.27 -26.33
N SER A 54 20.44 -78.24 -25.41
CA SER A 54 19.68 -78.15 -24.15
C SER A 54 20.14 -77.00 -23.27
N LEU A 55 21.44 -76.74 -23.21
CA LEU A 55 22.01 -75.61 -22.46
C LEU A 55 21.65 -74.26 -23.13
N GLY A 56 21.61 -74.21 -24.46
CA GLY A 56 21.10 -73.06 -25.21
C GLY A 56 19.62 -72.77 -24.92
N ILE A 57 18.78 -73.81 -24.88
CA ILE A 57 17.34 -73.69 -24.50
C ILE A 57 17.20 -73.20 -23.05
N LEU A 58 18.00 -73.73 -22.13
CA LEU A 58 17.99 -73.29 -20.72
C LEU A 58 18.36 -71.81 -20.58
N GLY A 59 19.38 -71.36 -21.32
CA GLY A 59 19.77 -69.95 -21.38
C GLY A 59 18.64 -69.04 -21.87
N THR A 60 17.84 -69.51 -22.85
CA THR A 60 16.65 -68.79 -23.34
C THR A 60 15.62 -68.57 -22.24
N PHE A 61 15.29 -69.62 -21.49
CA PHE A 61 14.30 -69.51 -20.40
C PHE A 61 14.77 -68.57 -19.29
N ILE A 62 16.04 -68.64 -18.91
CA ILE A 62 16.61 -67.76 -17.88
C ILE A 62 16.65 -66.31 -18.36
N GLY A 63 17.02 -66.05 -19.63
CA GLY A 63 17.03 -64.70 -20.19
C GLY A 63 15.64 -64.04 -20.21
N ILE A 64 14.59 -64.80 -20.54
CA ILE A 64 13.20 -64.32 -20.49
C ILE A 64 12.76 -64.04 -19.05
N ILE A 65 13.09 -64.93 -18.10
CA ILE A 65 12.74 -64.75 -16.68
C ILE A 65 13.37 -63.47 -16.13
N ILE A 66 14.63 -63.20 -16.44
CA ILE A 66 15.32 -61.98 -16.00
C ILE A 66 14.68 -60.74 -16.63
N GLY A 67 14.34 -60.77 -17.93
CA GLY A 67 13.69 -59.66 -18.62
C GLY A 67 12.27 -59.35 -18.10
N LEU A 68 11.61 -60.32 -17.45
CA LEU A 68 10.28 -60.15 -16.85
C LEU A 68 10.31 -59.95 -15.33
N TYR A 69 11.48 -60.08 -14.69
CA TYR A 69 11.59 -60.12 -13.23
C TYR A 69 11.19 -58.79 -12.57
N ASP A 70 11.54 -57.67 -13.18
CA ASP A 70 11.27 -56.31 -12.68
C ASP A 70 10.27 -55.55 -13.58
N PHE A 71 9.42 -56.28 -14.31
CA PHE A 71 8.48 -55.67 -15.23
C PHE A 71 7.36 -54.93 -14.47
N SER A 72 7.33 -53.60 -14.59
CA SER A 72 6.34 -52.73 -13.96
C SER A 72 5.52 -51.95 -14.99
N LEU A 73 4.21 -51.82 -14.74
CA LEU A 73 3.32 -50.99 -15.54
C LEU A 73 3.47 -49.48 -15.25
N GLU A 74 4.19 -49.12 -14.19
CA GLU A 74 4.41 -47.72 -13.79
C GLU A 74 5.60 -47.11 -14.57
N GLU A 75 6.60 -47.93 -14.95
CA GLU A 75 7.77 -47.53 -15.73
C GLU A 75 7.85 -48.37 -17.03
N ILE A 76 6.85 -48.24 -17.90
CA ILE A 76 6.71 -49.08 -19.12
C ILE A 76 7.94 -48.97 -20.04
N ASP A 77 8.48 -47.77 -20.26
CA ASP A 77 9.63 -47.58 -21.16
C ASP A 77 10.89 -48.31 -20.68
N ARG A 78 11.13 -48.29 -19.36
CA ARG A 78 12.25 -49.00 -18.73
C ARG A 78 12.00 -50.51 -18.73
N SER A 79 10.77 -50.93 -18.40
CA SER A 79 10.37 -52.33 -18.38
C SER A 79 10.43 -52.98 -19.76
N ILE A 80 10.09 -52.25 -20.84
CA ILE A 80 10.26 -52.71 -22.22
C ILE A 80 11.74 -52.81 -22.58
N ALA A 81 12.57 -51.84 -22.17
CA ALA A 81 14.01 -51.88 -22.43
C ALA A 81 14.69 -53.08 -21.74
N ASP A 82 14.34 -53.37 -20.48
CA ASP A 82 14.85 -54.51 -19.72
C ASP A 82 14.36 -55.85 -20.27
N LEU A 83 13.09 -55.93 -20.69
CA LEU A 83 12.54 -57.08 -21.41
C LEU A 83 13.28 -57.33 -22.72
N MET A 84 13.55 -56.28 -23.49
CA MET A 84 14.28 -56.36 -24.76
C MET A 84 15.73 -56.84 -24.54
N ALA A 85 16.37 -56.43 -23.45
CA ALA A 85 17.70 -56.91 -23.06
C ALA A 85 17.70 -58.40 -22.66
N GLY A 86 16.69 -58.84 -21.90
CA GLY A 86 16.48 -60.25 -21.54
C GLY A 86 16.19 -61.13 -22.75
N LEU A 87 15.38 -60.64 -23.69
CA LEU A 87 15.07 -61.35 -24.94
C LEU A 87 16.28 -61.43 -25.89
N LYS A 88 17.09 -60.38 -25.98
CA LYS A 88 18.37 -60.39 -26.72
C LYS A 88 19.33 -61.45 -26.16
N THR A 89 19.43 -61.53 -24.83
CA THR A 89 20.20 -62.55 -24.11
C THR A 89 19.72 -63.96 -24.47
N ALA A 90 18.41 -64.19 -24.35
CA ALA A 90 17.78 -65.47 -24.64
C ALA A 90 18.01 -65.94 -26.08
N PHE A 91 17.95 -65.01 -27.05
CA PHE A 91 18.19 -65.30 -28.45
C PHE A 91 19.65 -65.69 -28.73
N ILE A 92 20.61 -64.94 -28.20
CA ILE A 92 22.04 -65.16 -28.44
C ILE A 92 22.48 -66.53 -27.88
N THR A 93 22.04 -66.91 -26.68
CA THR A 93 22.38 -68.21 -26.08
C THR A 93 21.84 -69.39 -26.88
N SER A 94 20.62 -69.26 -27.43
CA SER A 94 19.99 -70.31 -28.26
C SER A 94 20.70 -70.50 -29.59
N VAL A 95 21.00 -69.39 -30.30
CA VAL A 95 21.69 -69.42 -31.59
C VAL A 95 23.08 -70.03 -31.44
N ILE A 96 23.82 -69.65 -30.40
CA ILE A 96 25.18 -70.17 -30.17
C ILE A 96 25.14 -71.64 -29.73
N GLY A 97 24.19 -72.04 -28.86
CA GLY A 97 24.02 -73.43 -28.48
C GLY A 97 23.71 -74.35 -29.67
N LEU A 98 22.82 -73.91 -30.57
CA LEU A 98 22.51 -74.62 -31.81
C LEU A 98 23.70 -74.65 -32.77
N ALA A 99 24.39 -73.52 -32.95
CA ALA A 99 25.55 -73.42 -33.83
C ALA A 99 26.70 -74.31 -33.37
N LEU A 100 27.05 -74.28 -32.08
CA LEU A 100 28.09 -75.15 -31.51
C LEU A 100 27.70 -76.63 -31.56
N SER A 101 26.41 -76.95 -31.36
CA SER A 101 25.88 -78.31 -31.52
C SER A 101 26.05 -78.84 -32.94
N LEU A 102 25.70 -78.02 -33.94
CA LEU A 102 25.88 -78.35 -35.36
C LEU A 102 27.36 -78.48 -35.72
N LEU A 103 28.19 -77.53 -35.29
CA LEU A 103 29.64 -77.58 -35.50
C LEU A 103 30.26 -78.85 -34.89
N LEU A 104 29.84 -79.22 -33.67
CA LEU A 104 30.35 -80.43 -33.01
C LEU A 104 29.93 -81.69 -33.76
N ARG A 105 28.69 -81.77 -34.28
CA ARG A 105 28.21 -82.89 -35.13
C ARG A 105 28.97 -83.00 -36.44
N VAL A 106 29.19 -81.87 -37.11
CA VAL A 106 29.92 -81.85 -38.39
C VAL A 106 31.38 -82.23 -38.17
N PHE A 107 32.02 -81.66 -37.15
CA PHE A 107 33.41 -81.93 -36.85
C PHE A 107 33.64 -83.37 -36.38
N SER A 108 32.76 -83.90 -35.51
CA SER A 108 32.84 -85.30 -35.07
C SER A 108 32.66 -86.29 -36.22
N ARG A 109 31.83 -85.95 -37.21
CA ARG A 109 31.60 -86.77 -38.42
C ARG A 109 32.72 -86.66 -39.46
N MET A 110 33.31 -85.47 -39.63
CA MET A 110 34.38 -85.21 -40.59
C MET A 110 35.72 -85.79 -40.11
N LEU A 111 35.97 -85.77 -38.80
CA LEU A 111 37.16 -86.35 -38.19
C LEU A 111 36.92 -87.83 -37.83
N ARG A 112 37.11 -88.73 -38.80
CA ARG A 112 37.05 -90.19 -38.61
C ARG A 112 38.27 -90.67 -37.85
N LEU A 113 38.07 -91.28 -36.68
CA LEU A 113 39.16 -91.90 -35.90
C LEU A 113 39.15 -93.43 -36.11
N PRO A 114 40.29 -94.11 -35.93
CA PRO A 114 40.41 -95.57 -36.14
C PRO A 114 39.48 -96.44 -35.26
N THR A 115 38.91 -95.85 -34.21
CA THR A 115 38.02 -96.48 -33.23
C THR A 115 36.52 -96.34 -33.53
N ASP A 116 36.13 -95.68 -34.64
CA ASP A 116 34.72 -95.61 -35.03
C ASP A 116 34.28 -96.93 -35.72
N PRO A 117 33.12 -97.50 -35.36
CA PRO A 117 32.64 -98.74 -35.95
C PRO A 117 32.33 -98.49 -37.42
N VAL A 118 32.88 -99.33 -38.27
CA VAL A 118 32.62 -99.33 -39.72
C VAL A 118 31.18 -99.80 -39.93
N GLN A 119 30.22 -98.88 -39.92
CA GLN A 119 28.92 -99.12 -40.52
C GLN A 119 29.02 -98.83 -42.02
N GLY A 120 28.57 -99.81 -42.81
CA GLY A 120 28.62 -99.80 -44.27
C GLY A 120 28.02 -98.52 -44.86
N ALA A 121 28.56 -98.12 -46.00
CA ALA A 121 28.15 -96.92 -46.72
C ALA A 121 26.62 -96.85 -46.85
N ALA A 122 26.03 -95.75 -46.37
CA ALA A 122 24.67 -95.39 -46.72
C ALA A 122 24.54 -95.42 -48.24
N THR A 123 23.66 -96.29 -48.76
CA THR A 123 23.40 -96.41 -50.20
C THR A 123 22.56 -95.23 -50.68
N ILE A 124 22.65 -94.92 -51.98
CA ILE A 124 21.89 -93.84 -52.62
C ILE A 124 20.37 -94.05 -52.44
N ASP A 125 19.93 -95.30 -52.30
CA ASP A 125 18.53 -95.67 -52.06
C ASP A 125 18.03 -95.22 -50.68
N ASP A 126 18.85 -95.29 -49.64
CA ASP A 126 18.49 -94.77 -48.31
C ASP A 126 18.35 -93.25 -48.33
N LEU A 127 19.21 -92.55 -49.09
CA LEU A 127 19.13 -91.11 -49.28
C LEU A 127 17.87 -90.71 -50.06
N ASN A 128 17.54 -91.47 -51.11
CA ASN A 128 16.34 -91.25 -51.92
C ASN A 128 15.06 -91.48 -51.10
N ASN A 129 15.00 -92.55 -50.31
CA ASN A 129 13.87 -92.84 -49.44
C ASN A 129 13.68 -91.78 -48.35
N ASN A 130 14.78 -91.31 -47.74
CA ASN A 130 14.71 -90.21 -46.76
C ASN A 130 14.27 -88.89 -47.42
N LEU A 131 14.74 -88.59 -48.64
CA LEU A 131 14.32 -87.40 -49.40
C LEU A 131 12.83 -87.46 -49.76
N LEU A 132 12.33 -88.62 -50.17
CA LEU A 132 10.92 -88.86 -50.44
C LEU A 132 10.08 -88.66 -49.19
N GLN A 133 10.48 -89.24 -48.05
CA GLN A 133 9.80 -89.04 -46.78
C GLN A 133 9.82 -87.57 -46.34
N LEU A 134 10.95 -86.87 -46.52
CA LEU A 134 11.04 -85.44 -46.22
C LEU A 134 10.13 -84.62 -47.12
N HIS A 135 10.09 -84.92 -48.42
CA HIS A 135 9.25 -84.21 -49.38
C HIS A 135 7.76 -84.39 -49.07
N THR A 136 7.32 -85.64 -48.83
CA THR A 136 5.93 -85.94 -48.46
C THR A 136 5.57 -85.32 -47.10
N ALA A 137 6.48 -85.32 -46.12
CA ALA A 137 6.29 -84.64 -44.85
C ALA A 137 6.17 -83.12 -45.04
N LEU A 138 7.02 -82.52 -45.88
CA LEU A 138 6.98 -81.09 -46.19
C LEU A 138 5.67 -80.71 -46.88
N GLU A 139 5.23 -81.51 -47.87
CA GLU A 139 4.00 -81.28 -48.62
C GLU A 139 2.77 -81.39 -47.71
N SER A 140 2.73 -82.41 -46.86
CA SER A 140 1.66 -82.57 -45.85
C SER A 140 1.67 -81.46 -44.79
N PHE A 141 2.84 -80.95 -44.42
CA PHE A 141 3.00 -79.83 -43.50
C PHE A 141 2.52 -78.53 -44.15
N THR A 142 2.98 -78.21 -45.36
CA THR A 142 2.58 -77.00 -46.10
C THR A 142 1.07 -76.96 -46.32
N GLN A 143 0.45 -78.08 -46.69
CA GLN A 143 -0.98 -78.13 -46.95
C GLN A 143 -1.81 -77.99 -45.66
N ARG A 144 -1.47 -78.73 -44.59
CA ARG A 144 -2.18 -78.64 -43.30
C ARG A 144 -1.99 -77.28 -42.63
N THR A 145 -0.77 -76.74 -42.65
CA THR A 145 -0.47 -75.44 -42.05
C THR A 145 -1.15 -74.31 -42.82
N SER A 146 -1.25 -74.39 -44.15
CA SER A 146 -1.98 -73.40 -44.95
C SER A 146 -3.48 -73.41 -44.66
N GLU A 147 -4.12 -74.58 -44.66
CA GLU A 147 -5.56 -74.70 -44.39
C GLU A 147 -5.91 -74.29 -42.95
N GLU A 148 -5.11 -74.71 -41.97
CA GLU A 148 -5.33 -74.36 -40.56
C GLU A 148 -5.05 -72.87 -40.27
N LEU A 149 -4.01 -72.28 -40.86
CA LEU A 149 -3.71 -70.85 -40.70
C LEU A 149 -4.78 -69.97 -41.35
N VAL A 150 -5.21 -70.31 -42.57
CA VAL A 150 -6.26 -69.55 -43.27
C VAL A 150 -7.56 -69.64 -42.48
N SER A 151 -7.97 -70.83 -42.02
CA SER A 151 -9.18 -70.99 -41.21
C SER A 151 -9.12 -70.22 -39.88
N ARG A 152 -7.96 -70.21 -39.20
CA ARG A 152 -7.78 -69.41 -37.98
C ARG A 152 -7.84 -67.91 -38.27
N LEU A 153 -7.23 -67.46 -39.36
CA LEU A 153 -7.28 -66.05 -39.78
C LEU A 153 -8.70 -65.61 -40.13
N GLU A 154 -9.45 -66.42 -40.88
CA GLU A 154 -10.86 -66.15 -41.20
C GLU A 154 -11.72 -66.05 -39.94
N ASN A 155 -11.55 -66.97 -38.98
CA ASN A 155 -12.27 -66.91 -37.71
C ASN A 155 -11.91 -65.68 -36.89
N VAL A 156 -10.64 -65.29 -36.84
CA VAL A 156 -10.19 -64.07 -36.13
C VAL A 156 -10.75 -62.82 -36.80
N VAL A 157 -10.76 -62.75 -38.13
CA VAL A 157 -11.32 -61.61 -38.86
C VAL A 157 -12.84 -61.53 -38.68
N ALA A 158 -13.54 -62.66 -38.70
CA ALA A 158 -14.97 -62.71 -38.45
C ALA A 158 -15.32 -62.29 -37.01
N GLU A 159 -14.58 -62.77 -36.01
CA GLU A 159 -14.77 -62.39 -34.61
C GLU A 159 -14.42 -60.91 -34.37
N PHE A 160 -13.37 -60.42 -35.02
CA PHE A 160 -13.00 -59.01 -34.98
C PHE A 160 -14.10 -58.13 -35.58
N ASN A 161 -14.63 -58.47 -36.75
CA ASN A 161 -15.72 -57.72 -37.38
C ASN A 161 -16.99 -57.70 -36.52
N LEU A 162 -17.34 -58.84 -35.90
CA LEU A 162 -18.47 -58.90 -34.95
C LEU A 162 -18.25 -58.01 -33.73
N ARG A 163 -17.05 -58.02 -33.12
CA ARG A 163 -16.72 -57.18 -31.98
C ARG A 163 -16.71 -55.69 -32.33
N ILE A 164 -16.21 -55.31 -33.50
CA ILE A 164 -16.26 -53.92 -33.97
C ILE A 164 -17.72 -53.49 -34.14
N GLN A 165 -18.56 -54.30 -34.79
CA GLN A 165 -19.93 -53.90 -35.07
C GLN A 165 -20.79 -53.82 -33.81
N SER A 166 -20.65 -54.75 -32.88
CA SER A 166 -21.39 -54.75 -31.62
C SER A 166 -20.75 -53.84 -30.58
N GLN A 167 -19.56 -54.19 -30.09
CA GLN A 167 -19.01 -53.54 -28.89
C GLN A 167 -18.56 -52.12 -29.16
N PHE A 168 -17.99 -51.84 -30.34
CA PHE A 168 -17.57 -50.48 -30.67
C PHE A 168 -18.78 -49.59 -31.00
N GLY A 169 -19.78 -50.13 -31.70
CA GLY A 169 -21.04 -49.43 -31.97
C GLY A 169 -21.80 -49.06 -30.68
N ASP A 170 -22.02 -50.03 -29.81
CA ASP A 170 -22.73 -49.84 -28.53
C ASP A 170 -21.97 -48.88 -27.61
N ASN A 171 -20.64 -48.99 -27.52
CA ASN A 171 -19.81 -48.09 -26.71
C ASN A 171 -19.80 -46.66 -27.28
N LEU A 172 -19.72 -46.48 -28.60
CA LEU A 172 -19.81 -45.15 -29.22
C LEU A 172 -21.18 -44.53 -29.02
N GLN A 173 -22.25 -45.31 -29.11
CA GLN A 173 -23.60 -44.82 -28.85
C GLN A 173 -23.76 -44.39 -27.39
N GLY A 174 -23.27 -45.20 -26.44
CA GLY A 174 -23.24 -44.84 -25.01
C GLY A 174 -22.41 -43.59 -24.74
N PHE A 175 -21.26 -43.45 -25.38
CA PHE A 175 -20.43 -42.25 -25.31
C PHE A 175 -21.17 -41.02 -25.84
N CYS A 176 -21.82 -41.11 -27.01
CA CYS A 176 -22.62 -40.01 -27.57
C CYS A 176 -23.78 -39.61 -26.65
N THR A 177 -24.45 -40.57 -26.00
CA THR A 177 -25.50 -40.28 -25.02
C THR A 177 -24.95 -39.55 -23.79
N GLN A 178 -23.83 -40.01 -23.23
CA GLN A 178 -23.17 -39.32 -22.12
C GLN A 178 -22.74 -37.89 -22.50
N LEU A 179 -22.31 -37.68 -23.74
CA LEU A 179 -21.93 -36.36 -24.25
C LEU A 179 -23.15 -35.44 -24.42
N ALA A 180 -24.30 -36.00 -24.83
CA ALA A 180 -25.56 -35.28 -24.87
C ALA A 180 -26.05 -34.88 -23.47
N ASP A 181 -25.86 -35.75 -22.47
CA ASP A 181 -26.21 -35.46 -21.07
C ASP A 181 -25.34 -34.35 -20.45
N LEU A 182 -24.12 -34.13 -20.96
CA LEU A 182 -23.26 -33.01 -20.55
C LEU A 182 -23.67 -31.67 -21.17
N GLN A 183 -24.43 -31.67 -22.26
CA GLN A 183 -24.88 -30.47 -22.96
C GLN A 183 -25.66 -29.49 -22.05
N PRO A 184 -26.65 -29.92 -21.25
CA PRO A 184 -27.35 -29.02 -20.32
C PRO A 184 -26.43 -28.47 -19.22
N ALA A 185 -25.51 -29.28 -18.68
CA ALA A 185 -24.56 -28.82 -17.67
C ALA A 185 -23.61 -27.74 -18.22
N LEU A 186 -23.11 -27.91 -19.45
CA LEU A 186 -22.30 -26.91 -20.14
C LEU A 186 -23.10 -25.64 -20.45
N ALA A 187 -24.36 -25.76 -20.84
CA ALA A 187 -25.24 -24.62 -21.07
C ALA A 187 -25.51 -23.83 -19.78
N THR A 188 -25.78 -24.53 -18.67
CA THR A 188 -25.93 -23.90 -17.35
C THR A 188 -24.64 -23.22 -16.90
N ALA A 189 -23.49 -23.89 -17.01
CA ALA A 189 -22.20 -23.31 -16.67
C ALA A 189 -21.88 -22.06 -17.51
N ALA A 190 -22.16 -22.09 -18.82
CA ALA A 190 -21.99 -20.92 -19.69
C ALA A 190 -22.92 -19.76 -19.28
N GLY A 191 -24.17 -20.06 -18.89
CA GLY A 191 -25.12 -19.09 -18.37
C GLY A 191 -24.66 -18.46 -17.04
N GLU A 192 -24.19 -19.28 -16.11
CA GLU A 192 -23.67 -18.83 -14.82
C GLU A 192 -22.41 -17.98 -14.95
N TYR A 193 -21.49 -18.35 -15.85
CA TYR A 193 -20.30 -17.56 -16.17
C TYR A 193 -20.67 -16.19 -16.74
N ARG A 194 -21.66 -16.13 -17.63
CA ARG A 194 -22.15 -14.86 -18.18
C ARG A 194 -22.77 -13.99 -17.10
N ALA A 195 -23.63 -14.57 -16.25
CA ALA A 195 -24.21 -13.87 -15.12
C ALA A 195 -23.16 -13.42 -14.10
N HIS A 196 -22.08 -14.18 -13.91
CA HIS A 196 -20.95 -13.78 -13.08
C HIS A 196 -20.21 -12.57 -13.67
N ALA A 197 -19.97 -12.55 -14.98
CA ALA A 197 -19.35 -11.40 -15.65
C ALA A 197 -20.18 -10.12 -15.43
N ASP A 198 -21.50 -10.19 -15.61
CA ASP A 198 -22.40 -9.05 -15.38
C ASP A 198 -22.39 -8.58 -13.90
N ARG A 199 -22.30 -9.52 -12.95
CA ARG A 199 -22.15 -9.20 -11.51
C ARG A 199 -20.82 -8.52 -11.21
N VAL A 200 -19.72 -8.95 -11.82
CA VAL A 200 -18.41 -8.34 -11.62
C VAL A 200 -18.37 -6.93 -12.21
N GLU A 201 -18.93 -6.72 -13.39
CA GLU A 201 -19.01 -5.39 -14.01
C GLU A 201 -19.85 -4.42 -13.16
N SER A 202 -21.04 -4.85 -12.72
CA SER A 202 -21.89 -4.03 -11.84
C SER A 202 -21.26 -3.76 -10.47
N TRP A 203 -20.51 -4.72 -9.91
CA TRP A 203 -19.77 -4.52 -8.67
C TRP A 203 -18.62 -3.53 -8.83
N SER A 204 -17.87 -3.62 -9.94
CA SER A 204 -16.81 -2.66 -10.28
C SER A 204 -17.36 -1.24 -10.36
N ARG A 205 -18.47 -1.05 -11.08
CA ARG A 205 -19.13 0.26 -11.21
C ARG A 205 -19.57 0.82 -9.86
N ARG A 206 -20.17 -0.03 -9.00
CA ARG A 206 -20.55 0.37 -7.63
C ARG A 206 -19.35 0.71 -6.77
N CYS A 207 -18.21 0.04 -6.96
CA CYS A 207 -16.98 0.34 -6.24
C CYS A 207 -16.43 1.72 -6.63
N ASP A 208 -16.45 2.06 -7.92
CA ASP A 208 -16.06 3.39 -8.41
C ASP A 208 -16.97 4.49 -7.85
N GLU A 209 -18.29 4.28 -7.87
CA GLU A 209 -19.27 5.21 -7.29
C GLU A 209 -19.08 5.39 -5.77
N SER A 210 -18.82 4.29 -5.04
CA SER A 210 -18.52 4.33 -3.62
C SER A 210 -17.22 5.07 -3.33
N GLN A 211 -16.17 4.85 -4.14
CA GLN A 211 -14.89 5.55 -3.98
C GLN A 211 -15.06 7.05 -4.20
N GLN A 212 -15.80 7.45 -5.24
CA GLN A 212 -16.10 8.85 -5.50
C GLN A 212 -16.89 9.48 -4.34
N THR A 213 -17.83 8.72 -3.75
CA THR A 213 -18.59 9.17 -2.58
C THR A 213 -17.67 9.38 -1.38
N LEU A 214 -16.71 8.49 -1.12
CA LEU A 214 -15.74 8.64 -0.03
C LEU A 214 -14.84 9.87 -0.23
N ILE A 215 -14.39 10.13 -1.46
CA ILE A 215 -13.61 11.33 -1.79
C ILE A 215 -14.43 12.60 -1.54
N ASN A 216 -15.70 12.60 -1.95
CA ASN A 216 -16.61 13.72 -1.69
C ASN A 216 -16.84 13.91 -0.18
N GLN A 217 -17.04 12.83 0.58
CA GLN A 217 -17.19 12.89 2.04
C GLN A 217 -15.92 13.40 2.73
N GLN A 218 -14.74 12.97 2.29
CA GLN A 218 -13.46 13.49 2.80
C GLN A 218 -13.35 15.01 2.57
N THR A 219 -13.79 15.47 1.40
CA THR A 219 -13.79 16.90 1.05
C THR A 219 -14.73 17.69 1.95
N VAL A 220 -15.97 17.20 2.15
CA VAL A 220 -16.94 17.81 3.07
C VAL A 220 -16.43 17.82 4.52
N LEU A 221 -15.80 16.73 4.98
CA LEU A 221 -15.20 16.67 6.32
C LEU A 221 -14.08 17.70 6.49
N LYS A 222 -13.27 17.91 5.44
CA LYS A 222 -12.23 18.94 5.45
C LYS A 222 -12.84 20.35 5.53
N GLU A 223 -13.86 20.64 4.72
CA GLU A 223 -14.57 21.92 4.79
C GLU A 223 -15.25 22.14 6.16
N MET A 224 -15.83 21.10 6.76
CA MET A 224 -16.37 21.16 8.12
C MET A 224 -15.28 21.47 9.14
N TYR A 225 -14.12 20.80 9.04
CA TYR A 225 -12.98 21.07 9.92
C TYR A 225 -12.51 22.52 9.79
N ASP A 226 -12.36 23.03 8.57
CA ASP A 226 -11.95 24.41 8.31
C ASP A 226 -12.97 25.41 8.89
N ARG A 227 -14.27 25.17 8.74
CA ARG A 227 -15.32 26.00 9.38
C ARG A 227 -15.30 25.92 10.90
N ILE A 228 -15.04 24.75 11.48
CA ILE A 228 -14.90 24.60 12.93
C ILE A 228 -13.66 25.35 13.43
N ALA A 229 -12.57 25.36 12.66
CA ALA A 229 -11.37 26.12 12.97
C ALA A 229 -11.60 27.65 12.93
N GLU A 230 -12.65 28.12 12.23
CA GLU A 230 -13.07 29.52 12.23
C GLU A 230 -13.97 29.92 13.42
N LEU A 231 -14.62 28.97 14.10
CA LEU A 231 -15.48 29.25 15.26
C LEU A 231 -14.79 30.08 16.36
N PRO A 232 -13.54 29.81 16.76
CA PRO A 232 -12.85 30.62 17.76
C PRO A 232 -12.71 32.09 17.35
N ARG A 233 -12.52 32.38 16.05
CA ARG A 233 -12.48 33.77 15.56
C ARG A 233 -13.84 34.44 15.71
N LEU A 234 -14.93 33.73 15.41
CA LEU A 234 -16.28 34.24 15.62
C LEU A 234 -16.57 34.52 17.11
N TYR A 235 -16.16 33.63 18.01
CA TYR A 235 -16.27 33.86 19.45
C TYR A 235 -15.44 35.07 19.91
N SER A 236 -14.19 35.20 19.45
CA SER A 236 -13.38 36.38 19.78
C SER A 236 -13.97 37.69 19.25
N GLY A 237 -14.63 37.65 18.08
CA GLY A 237 -15.36 38.79 17.54
C GLY A 237 -16.60 39.15 18.36
N LEU A 238 -17.31 38.15 18.90
CA LEU A 238 -18.44 38.37 19.82
C LEU A 238 -17.98 38.96 21.15
N ASP A 239 -16.87 38.50 21.71
CA ASP A 239 -16.30 39.06 22.93
C ASP A 239 -15.91 40.53 22.75
N GLN A 240 -15.26 40.87 21.64
CA GLN A 240 -14.97 42.27 21.30
C GLN A 240 -16.24 43.12 21.13
N LEU A 241 -17.30 42.56 20.55
CA LEU A 241 -18.59 43.23 20.40
C LEU A 241 -19.26 43.47 21.75
N LEU A 242 -19.25 42.47 22.63
CA LEU A 242 -19.78 42.55 24.00
C LEU A 242 -18.99 43.56 24.84
N GLU A 243 -17.67 43.57 24.73
CA GLU A 243 -16.81 44.53 25.43
C GLU A 243 -17.06 45.96 24.93
N ARG A 244 -17.17 46.15 23.60
CA ARG A 244 -17.51 47.44 23.01
C ARG A 244 -18.91 47.91 23.40
N GLN A 245 -19.88 46.99 23.47
CA GLN A 245 -21.24 47.30 23.93
C GLN A 245 -21.27 47.62 25.44
N GLY A 246 -20.49 46.92 26.26
CA GLY A 246 -20.31 47.21 27.67
C GLY A 246 -19.73 48.60 27.89
N GLN A 247 -18.66 48.95 27.16
CA GLN A 247 -18.08 50.29 27.18
C GLN A 247 -19.07 51.38 26.74
N GLN A 248 -19.92 51.10 25.74
CA GLN A 248 -21.00 52.00 25.33
C GLN A 248 -22.06 52.18 26.43
N THR A 249 -22.44 51.09 27.11
CA THR A 249 -23.39 51.13 28.23
C THR A 249 -22.83 51.94 29.38
N ASP A 250 -21.54 51.79 29.70
CA ASP A 250 -20.84 52.60 30.71
C ASP A 250 -20.75 54.07 30.31
N GLN A 251 -20.49 54.38 29.04
CA GLN A 251 -20.55 55.76 28.54
C GLN A 251 -21.95 56.36 28.70
N LEU A 252 -23.01 55.63 28.34
CA LEU A 252 -24.39 56.07 28.52
C LEU A 252 -24.71 56.30 29.99
N ALA A 253 -24.28 55.41 30.89
CA ALA A 253 -24.46 55.56 32.33
C ALA A 253 -23.73 56.80 32.88
N ARG A 254 -22.50 57.08 32.41
CA ARG A 254 -21.77 58.31 32.78
C ARG A 254 -22.45 59.56 32.25
N ILE A 255 -22.97 59.55 31.01
CA ILE A 255 -23.71 60.68 30.44
C ILE A 255 -25.00 60.94 31.23
N LEU A 256 -25.74 59.89 31.60
CA LEU A 256 -26.93 60.00 32.45
C LEU A 256 -26.61 60.50 33.86
N GLY A 257 -25.48 60.06 34.44
CA GLY A 257 -24.99 60.55 35.73
C GLY A 257 -24.57 62.02 35.68
N ALA A 258 -23.83 62.42 34.65
CA ALA A 258 -23.46 63.82 34.43
C ALA A 258 -24.68 64.71 34.15
N GLN A 259 -25.71 64.18 33.47
CA GLN A 259 -26.99 64.86 33.36
C GLN A 259 -27.68 65.01 34.71
N HIS A 260 -27.70 63.97 35.54
CA HIS A 260 -28.28 64.05 36.89
C HIS A 260 -27.56 65.09 37.75
N GLU A 261 -26.23 65.15 37.68
CA GLU A 261 -25.41 66.14 38.40
C GLU A 261 -25.63 67.57 37.86
N SER A 262 -25.75 67.73 36.54
CA SER A 262 -26.11 69.02 35.90
C SER A 262 -27.50 69.49 36.33
N VAL A 263 -28.48 68.59 36.43
CA VAL A 263 -29.83 68.91 36.94
C VAL A 263 -29.77 69.29 38.42
N GLN A 264 -28.94 68.65 39.24
CA GLN A 264 -28.74 69.04 40.64
C GLN A 264 -28.04 70.39 40.78
N GLN A 265 -27.03 70.69 39.96
CA GLN A 265 -26.36 71.99 39.95
C GLN A 265 -27.30 73.12 39.51
N LEU A 266 -28.13 72.88 38.48
CA LEU A 266 -29.18 73.81 38.09
C LEU A 266 -30.22 73.99 39.21
N ALA A 267 -30.65 72.92 39.86
CA ALA A 267 -31.56 72.98 41.01
C ALA A 267 -30.96 73.71 42.22
N ALA A 268 -29.64 73.64 42.44
CA ALA A 268 -28.92 74.34 43.50
C ALA A 268 -28.69 75.84 43.20
N LEU A 269 -28.67 76.22 41.92
CA LEU A 269 -28.56 77.61 41.47
C LEU A 269 -29.92 78.37 41.52
N VAL A 270 -31.04 77.66 41.41
CA VAL A 270 -32.40 78.24 41.50
C VAL A 270 -32.65 79.02 42.81
N PRO A 271 -32.27 78.52 44.01
CA PRO A 271 -32.38 79.29 45.26
C PRO A 271 -31.41 80.47 45.39
N GLN A 272 -30.31 80.51 44.62
CA GLN A 272 -29.27 81.55 44.71
C GLN A 272 -29.54 82.73 43.77
N LEU A 273 -30.44 82.56 42.80
CA LEU A 273 -30.88 83.61 41.87
C LEU A 273 -31.35 84.90 42.53
N PRO A 274 -32.19 84.89 43.59
CA PRO A 274 -32.60 86.12 44.27
C PRO A 274 -31.41 86.89 44.88
N GLN A 275 -30.45 86.16 45.45
CA GLN A 275 -29.29 86.74 46.12
C GLN A 275 -28.28 87.32 45.12
N ASN A 276 -28.08 86.64 43.98
CA ASN A 276 -27.25 87.13 42.89
C ASN A 276 -27.87 88.36 42.21
N ILE A 277 -29.21 88.41 42.08
CA ILE A 277 -29.92 89.60 41.59
C ILE A 277 -29.77 90.78 42.55
N GLU A 278 -29.77 90.54 43.86
CA GLU A 278 -29.54 91.57 44.88
C GLU A 278 -28.10 92.08 44.88
N GLN A 279 -27.11 91.19 44.75
CA GLN A 279 -25.70 91.59 44.57
C GLN A 279 -25.48 92.35 43.26
N LEU A 280 -26.16 91.96 42.17
CA LEU A 280 -26.12 92.69 40.90
C LEU A 280 -26.72 94.10 41.06
N SER A 281 -27.84 94.23 41.76
CA SER A 281 -28.46 95.52 42.10
C SER A 281 -27.50 96.42 42.90
N GLN A 282 -26.84 95.88 43.93
CA GLN A 282 -25.85 96.61 44.71
C GLN A 282 -24.59 96.96 43.88
N GLY A 283 -24.15 96.06 43.00
CA GLY A 283 -23.06 96.28 42.07
C GLY A 283 -23.38 97.38 41.04
N VAL A 284 -24.62 97.47 40.56
CA VAL A 284 -25.09 98.54 39.68
C VAL A 284 -25.11 99.88 40.41
N VAL A 285 -25.54 99.93 41.68
CA VAL A 285 -25.48 101.16 42.50
C VAL A 285 -24.03 101.60 42.75
N ALA A 286 -23.12 100.66 43.02
CA ALA A 286 -21.69 100.95 43.16
C ALA A 286 -21.04 101.40 41.85
N ALA A 287 -21.42 100.80 40.73
CA ALA A 287 -20.99 101.21 39.39
C ALA A 287 -21.52 102.61 39.04
N GLN A 288 -22.75 102.94 39.42
CA GLN A 288 -23.33 104.26 39.21
C GLN A 288 -22.60 105.34 40.01
N LYS A 289 -22.20 105.03 41.25
CA LYS A 289 -21.33 105.90 42.06
C LYS A 289 -19.94 106.06 41.44
N GLY A 290 -19.36 104.98 40.91
CA GLY A 290 -18.09 105.02 40.19
C GLY A 290 -18.16 105.78 38.86
N VAL A 291 -19.31 105.78 38.18
CA VAL A 291 -19.58 106.60 37.00
C VAL A 291 -19.67 108.08 37.35
N ASP A 292 -20.29 108.44 38.48
CA ASP A 292 -20.31 109.84 38.95
C ASP A 292 -18.91 110.35 39.33
N GLU A 293 -18.11 109.52 39.99
CA GLU A 293 -16.70 109.82 40.29
C GLU A 293 -15.84 109.91 39.01
N ASN A 294 -16.08 109.03 38.03
CA ASN A 294 -15.44 109.11 36.71
C ASN A 294 -15.90 110.33 35.91
N LEU A 295 -17.17 110.74 35.99
CA LEU A 295 -17.66 111.96 35.33
C LEU A 295 -17.04 113.21 35.96
N ALA A 296 -16.82 113.21 37.28
CA ALA A 296 -16.06 114.26 37.95
C ALA A 296 -14.58 114.28 37.53
N ALA A 297 -13.96 113.10 37.39
CA ALA A 297 -12.59 112.96 36.88
C ALA A 297 -12.48 113.36 35.39
N ILE A 298 -13.47 113.01 34.56
CA ILE A 298 -13.56 113.40 33.16
C ILE A 298 -13.75 114.92 33.04
N ASN A 299 -14.53 115.56 33.91
CA ASN A 299 -14.64 117.02 33.95
C ASN A 299 -13.30 117.68 34.33
N ALA A 300 -12.58 117.13 35.31
CA ALA A 300 -11.24 117.61 35.67
C ALA A 300 -10.23 117.41 34.52
N VAL A 301 -10.30 116.28 33.81
CA VAL A 301 -9.48 115.98 32.64
C VAL A 301 -9.85 116.88 31.46
N LEU A 302 -11.13 117.14 31.19
CA LEU A 302 -11.60 118.08 30.16
C LEU A 302 -11.15 119.50 30.46
N GLN A 303 -11.19 119.92 31.73
CA GLN A 303 -10.69 121.22 32.15
C GLN A 303 -9.17 121.31 31.97
N SER A 304 -8.42 120.25 32.32
CA SER A 304 -6.97 120.16 32.07
C SER A 304 -6.63 120.08 30.59
N GLN A 305 -7.45 119.39 29.78
CA GLN A 305 -7.29 119.28 28.34
C GLN A 305 -7.57 120.60 27.68
N THR A 306 -8.59 121.35 28.11
CA THR A 306 -8.90 122.71 27.62
C THR A 306 -7.76 123.67 27.91
N GLN A 307 -7.13 123.55 29.10
CA GLN A 307 -5.92 124.29 29.44
C GLN A 307 -4.74 123.87 28.55
N SER A 308 -4.53 122.57 28.34
CA SER A 308 -3.48 122.05 27.46
C SER A 308 -3.72 122.36 25.98
N LEU A 309 -4.99 122.49 25.56
CA LEU A 309 -5.37 122.88 24.21
C LEU A 309 -5.14 124.37 24.00
N ALA A 310 -5.41 125.20 25.01
CA ALA A 310 -5.03 126.60 25.00
C ALA A 310 -3.50 126.77 24.90
N GLU A 311 -2.74 125.99 25.68
CA GLU A 311 -1.26 125.94 25.58
C GLU A 311 -0.79 125.42 24.22
N ARG A 312 -1.42 124.36 23.68
CA ARG A 312 -1.11 123.82 22.34
C ARG A 312 -1.48 124.79 21.22
N PHE A 313 -2.54 125.58 21.34
CA PHE A 313 -2.87 126.67 20.40
C PHE A 313 -1.83 127.79 20.47
N GLN A 314 -1.29 128.06 21.65
CA GLN A 314 -0.22 129.03 21.87
C GLN A 314 1.13 128.52 21.32
N HIS A 315 1.40 127.22 21.47
CA HIS A 315 2.51 126.51 20.85
C HIS A 315 2.37 126.36 19.32
N LEU A 316 1.15 126.18 18.81
CA LEU A 316 0.86 126.12 17.37
C LEU A 316 0.95 127.52 16.74
N SER A 317 0.50 128.57 17.44
CA SER A 317 0.69 129.97 17.03
C SER A 317 2.17 130.33 16.97
N SER A 318 2.97 129.89 17.95
CA SER A 318 4.43 130.09 17.93
C SER A 318 5.15 129.19 16.91
N ALA A 319 4.64 127.99 16.63
CA ALA A 319 5.11 127.15 15.52
C ALA A 319 4.75 127.73 14.14
N LEU A 320 3.60 128.40 14.00
CA LEU A 320 3.19 129.13 12.81
C LEU A 320 3.99 130.42 12.60
N ASP A 321 4.39 131.10 13.68
CA ASP A 321 5.36 132.21 13.62
C ASP A 321 6.78 131.71 13.25
N ASN A 322 7.17 130.52 13.72
CA ASN A 322 8.43 129.86 13.36
C ASN A 322 8.42 129.20 11.97
N LEU A 323 7.24 129.00 11.35
CA LEU A 323 7.07 128.50 9.98
C LEU A 323 7.43 129.52 8.89
N LYS A 324 7.93 130.71 9.26
CA LYS A 324 8.59 131.64 8.33
C LYS A 324 10.02 131.23 7.95
N ALA A 325 10.57 130.15 8.53
CA ALA A 325 11.84 129.55 8.11
C ALA A 325 11.67 128.02 7.99
N LEU A 326 11.71 127.50 6.76
CA LEU A 326 11.37 126.11 6.38
C LEU A 326 12.36 125.03 6.88
N ASP A 327 11.91 123.75 6.96
CA ASP A 327 12.58 122.62 6.26
C ASP A 327 11.71 121.32 6.13
N PRO A 328 11.88 120.50 5.07
CA PRO A 328 11.11 119.27 4.79
C PRO A 328 11.55 118.00 5.56
N GLU A 329 12.64 118.03 6.32
CA GLU A 329 13.12 116.87 7.10
C GLU A 329 12.20 116.49 8.28
N ALA A 330 11.54 117.45 8.92
CA ALA A 330 10.68 117.20 10.07
C ALA A 330 9.43 116.35 9.73
N MET A 331 8.97 116.40 8.47
CA MET A 331 7.85 115.58 8.01
C MET A 331 8.26 114.11 7.81
N GLN A 332 9.53 113.88 7.47
CA GLN A 332 10.11 112.54 7.26
C GLN A 332 10.30 111.80 8.59
N ASP A 333 10.75 112.50 9.64
CA ASP A 333 10.95 111.92 10.98
C ASP A 333 9.64 111.45 11.62
N LEU A 334 8.57 112.19 11.39
CA LEU A 334 7.24 111.88 11.93
C LEU A 334 6.64 110.61 11.29
N VAL A 335 6.89 110.41 9.99
CA VAL A 335 6.48 109.20 9.25
C VAL A 335 7.35 108.00 9.64
N ASN A 336 8.66 108.21 9.85
CA ASN A 336 9.58 107.15 10.26
C ASN A 336 9.29 106.63 11.69
N ALA A 337 8.96 107.51 12.63
CA ALA A 337 8.60 107.12 14.00
C ALA A 337 7.33 106.25 14.05
N SER A 338 6.33 106.58 13.23
CA SER A 338 5.10 105.78 13.08
C SER A 338 5.37 104.40 12.47
N ALA A 339 6.18 104.34 11.41
CA ALA A 339 6.55 103.08 10.77
C ALA A 339 7.38 102.15 11.68
N GLN A 340 8.18 102.70 12.59
CA GLN A 340 8.99 101.94 13.53
C GLN A 340 8.13 101.28 14.63
N SER A 341 7.19 102.03 15.20
CA SER A 341 6.25 101.49 16.20
C SER A 341 5.43 100.33 15.64
N HIS A 342 4.99 100.40 14.38
CA HIS A 342 4.22 99.33 13.75
C HIS A 342 5.03 98.02 13.54
N ARG A 343 6.34 98.12 13.23
CA ARG A 343 7.20 96.94 13.06
C ARG A 343 7.47 96.21 14.38
N GLU A 344 7.48 96.94 15.49
CA GLU A 344 7.79 96.38 16.82
C GLU A 344 6.62 95.51 17.33
N SER A 345 5.38 95.99 17.17
CA SER A 345 4.17 95.22 17.52
C SER A 345 4.02 93.94 16.67
N MET A 346 4.37 93.99 15.38
CA MET A 346 4.35 92.79 14.52
C MET A 346 5.40 91.75 14.91
N ARG A 347 6.49 92.17 15.56
CA ARG A 347 7.56 91.28 16.02
C ARG A 347 7.19 90.51 17.29
N GLU A 348 6.47 91.16 18.22
CA GLU A 348 5.93 90.52 19.42
C GLU A 348 4.89 89.46 19.10
N LEU A 349 3.98 89.73 18.15
CA LEU A 349 2.98 88.76 17.69
C LEU A 349 3.63 87.49 17.12
N ALA A 350 4.69 87.64 16.31
CA ALA A 350 5.40 86.51 15.74
C ALA A 350 6.09 85.64 16.80
N GLN A 351 6.61 86.25 17.88
CA GLN A 351 7.24 85.53 18.98
C GLN A 351 6.23 84.75 19.83
N MET A 352 5.04 85.32 20.06
CA MET A 352 3.97 84.66 20.82
C MET A 352 3.45 83.39 20.12
N ILE A 353 3.27 83.45 18.80
CA ILE A 353 2.82 82.31 17.98
C ILE A 353 3.88 81.20 17.95
N ALA A 354 5.16 81.56 17.85
CA ALA A 354 6.25 80.58 17.83
C ALA A 354 6.41 79.85 19.18
N ALA A 355 6.19 80.55 20.30
CA ALA A 355 6.28 79.96 21.63
C ALA A 355 5.15 78.94 21.90
N THR A 356 3.90 79.32 21.61
CA THR A 356 2.73 78.43 21.79
C THR A 356 2.80 77.19 20.91
N HIS A 357 3.27 77.33 19.66
CA HIS A 357 3.37 76.19 18.75
C HIS A 357 4.43 75.16 19.19
N ARG A 358 5.50 75.63 19.86
CA ARG A 358 6.60 74.78 20.36
C ARG A 358 6.20 74.01 21.63
N GLU A 359 5.44 74.63 22.54
CA GLU A 359 4.89 73.96 23.72
C GLU A 359 3.90 72.84 23.36
N MET A 360 3.04 73.09 22.37
CA MET A 360 2.08 72.10 21.90
C MET A 360 2.77 70.85 21.32
N LEU A 361 3.84 71.02 20.54
CA LEU A 361 4.59 69.90 19.95
C LEU A 361 5.31 69.05 21.00
N GLN A 362 5.80 69.66 22.08
CA GLN A 362 6.44 68.93 23.18
C GLN A 362 5.43 68.12 24.00
N ALA A 363 4.25 68.68 24.29
CA ALA A 363 3.19 67.96 24.99
C ALA A 363 2.72 66.72 24.21
N LEU A 364 2.60 66.84 22.88
CA LEU A 364 2.20 65.73 22.00
C LEU A 364 3.26 64.61 21.95
N ALA A 365 4.55 64.97 21.91
CA ALA A 365 5.64 64.00 21.92
C ALA A 365 5.72 63.21 23.24
N GLU A 366 5.46 63.86 24.37
CA GLU A 366 5.50 63.24 25.70
C GLU A 366 4.37 62.20 25.87
N VAL A 367 3.17 62.51 25.38
CA VAL A 367 2.01 61.59 25.44
C VAL A 367 2.26 60.34 24.59
N ILE A 368 2.74 60.49 23.36
CA ILE A 368 3.05 59.34 22.48
C ILE A 368 4.11 58.43 23.10
N ARG A 369 5.16 59.02 23.71
CA ARG A 369 6.24 58.26 24.34
C ARG A 369 5.76 57.46 25.55
N LYS A 370 4.84 58.02 26.33
CA LYS A 370 4.25 57.36 27.50
C LYS A 370 3.37 56.17 27.10
N GLU A 371 2.47 56.36 26.14
CA GLU A 371 1.59 55.29 25.64
C GLU A 371 2.37 54.12 25.03
N LEU A 372 3.41 54.39 24.24
CA LEU A 372 4.26 53.33 23.67
C LEU A 372 5.00 52.52 24.75
N LYS A 373 5.43 53.18 25.83
CA LYS A 373 6.11 52.51 26.95
C LYS A 373 5.14 51.65 27.76
N ASP A 374 3.93 52.13 28.00
CA ASP A 374 2.90 51.39 28.73
C ASP A 374 2.40 50.18 27.90
N ALA A 375 2.33 50.32 26.57
CA ALA A 375 2.05 49.22 25.65
C ALA A 375 3.13 48.11 25.69
N ASP A 376 4.42 48.46 25.67
CA ASP A 376 5.51 47.47 25.73
C ASP A 376 5.48 46.65 27.04
N VAL A 377 5.19 47.31 28.16
CA VAL A 377 5.05 46.64 29.47
C VAL A 377 3.84 45.72 29.51
N SER A 378 2.71 46.13 28.90
CA SER A 378 1.49 45.33 28.82
C SER A 378 1.69 44.07 27.97
N ILE A 379 2.32 44.22 26.80
CA ILE A 379 2.60 43.09 25.89
C ILE A 379 3.49 42.04 26.56
N ARG A 380 4.54 42.46 27.27
CA ARG A 380 5.40 41.52 28.02
C ARG A 380 4.64 40.73 29.08
N ARG A 381 3.76 41.39 29.84
CA ARG A 381 2.93 40.72 30.85
C ARG A 381 1.94 39.72 30.22
N GLN A 382 1.32 40.07 29.10
CA GLN A 382 0.45 39.16 28.38
C GLN A 382 1.20 37.93 27.88
N TYR A 383 2.43 38.09 27.40
CA TYR A 383 3.27 36.97 26.95
C TYR A 383 3.61 36.01 28.10
N GLU A 384 4.04 36.54 29.24
CA GLU A 384 4.35 35.72 30.44
C GLU A 384 3.12 34.99 30.99
N GLN A 385 1.94 35.62 30.94
CA GLN A 385 0.70 35.01 31.38
C GLN A 385 0.23 33.92 30.41
N MET A 386 0.38 34.14 29.11
CA MET A 386 0.06 33.15 28.07
C MET A 386 0.93 31.91 28.18
N ASP A 387 2.24 32.07 28.43
CA ASP A 387 3.16 30.95 28.65
C ASP A 387 2.76 30.10 29.87
N ARG A 388 2.39 30.74 30.98
CA ARG A 388 1.94 30.02 32.19
C ARG A 388 0.65 29.23 31.96
N VAL A 389 -0.31 29.83 31.26
CA VAL A 389 -1.59 29.17 30.96
C VAL A 389 -1.38 28.01 29.99
N MET A 390 -0.58 28.19 28.93
CA MET A 390 -0.24 27.11 28.01
C MET A 390 0.46 25.94 28.71
N ALA A 391 1.43 26.22 29.59
CA ALA A 391 2.12 25.18 30.35
C ALA A 391 1.16 24.36 31.22
N ALA A 392 0.27 25.04 31.96
CA ALA A 392 -0.72 24.39 32.81
C ALA A 392 -1.72 23.53 32.00
N GLN A 393 -2.15 24.02 30.83
CA GLN A 393 -3.07 23.28 29.95
C GLN A 393 -2.42 22.04 29.34
N VAL A 394 -1.15 22.13 28.93
CA VAL A 394 -0.41 20.96 28.43
C VAL A 394 -0.28 19.91 29.52
N GLU A 395 0.05 20.31 30.74
CA GLU A 395 0.16 19.39 31.88
C GLU A 395 -1.17 18.71 32.22
N GLN A 396 -2.28 19.48 32.20
CA GLN A 396 -3.62 18.96 32.45
C GLN A 396 -4.09 17.97 31.38
N VAL A 397 -3.80 18.27 30.10
CA VAL A 397 -4.11 17.36 28.98
C VAL A 397 -3.29 16.07 29.10
N LEU A 398 -2.00 16.16 29.40
CA LEU A 398 -1.14 14.99 29.59
C LEU A 398 -1.61 14.12 30.76
N ALA A 399 -2.03 14.73 31.88
CA ALA A 399 -2.59 14.01 33.02
C ALA A 399 -3.90 13.29 32.67
N ALA A 400 -4.83 13.96 32.00
CA ALA A 400 -6.10 13.38 31.56
C ALA A 400 -5.89 12.23 30.55
N MET A 401 -4.94 12.39 29.62
CA MET A 401 -4.57 11.33 28.68
C MET A 401 -3.95 10.11 29.40
N GLY A 402 -3.12 10.34 30.42
CA GLY A 402 -2.55 9.28 31.25
C GLY A 402 -3.60 8.47 32.01
N GLU A 403 -4.60 9.16 32.60
CA GLU A 403 -5.72 8.52 33.30
C GLU A 403 -6.62 7.71 32.35
N ALA A 404 -6.91 8.26 31.17
CA ALA A 404 -7.67 7.57 30.14
C ALA A 404 -6.95 6.31 29.63
N LEU A 405 -5.64 6.40 29.37
CA LEU A 405 -4.81 5.27 28.95
C LEU A 405 -4.75 4.16 30.02
N ALA A 406 -4.60 4.54 31.29
CA ALA A 406 -4.62 3.60 32.41
C ALA A 406 -5.98 2.88 32.51
N THR A 407 -7.08 3.61 32.32
CA THR A 407 -8.44 3.07 32.35
C THR A 407 -8.68 2.08 31.20
N VAL A 408 -8.29 2.44 29.98
CA VAL A 408 -8.42 1.58 28.79
C VAL A 408 -7.58 0.31 28.94
N SER A 409 -6.34 0.42 29.42
CA SER A 409 -5.45 -0.73 29.66
C SER A 409 -6.02 -1.68 30.74
N GLY A 410 -6.59 -1.13 31.81
CA GLY A 410 -7.25 -1.92 32.86
C GLY A 410 -8.49 -2.66 32.35
N ASN A 411 -9.31 -2.02 31.52
CA ASN A 411 -10.49 -2.65 30.91
C ASN A 411 -10.09 -3.76 29.92
N PHE A 412 -9.11 -3.51 29.05
CA PHE A 412 -8.58 -4.53 28.13
C PHE A 412 -8.08 -5.78 28.86
N THR A 413 -7.33 -5.59 29.94
CA THR A 413 -6.81 -6.71 30.74
C THR A 413 -7.95 -7.53 31.36
N ARG A 414 -8.99 -6.86 31.87
CA ARG A 414 -10.17 -7.51 32.45
C ARG A 414 -10.97 -8.27 31.41
N ASP A 415 -11.16 -7.69 30.23
CA ASP A 415 -11.93 -8.33 29.15
C ASP A 415 -11.16 -9.52 28.56
N TYR A 416 -9.84 -9.43 28.46
CA TYR A 416 -8.99 -10.54 28.04
C TYR A 416 -9.05 -11.72 29.04
N GLN A 417 -9.03 -11.44 30.35
CA GLN A 417 -9.21 -12.47 31.38
C GLN A 417 -10.59 -13.14 31.31
N LYS A 418 -11.66 -12.36 31.08
CA LYS A 418 -13.02 -12.90 30.89
C LYS A 418 -13.09 -13.82 29.67
N LEU A 419 -12.50 -13.40 28.54
CA LEU A 419 -12.47 -14.20 27.31
C LEU A 419 -11.73 -15.53 27.54
N LEU A 420 -10.56 -15.50 28.18
CA LEU A 420 -9.81 -16.70 28.53
C LEU A 420 -10.60 -17.64 29.45
N ALA A 421 -11.33 -17.09 30.43
CA ALA A 421 -12.18 -17.87 31.32
C ALA A 421 -13.36 -18.51 30.56
N GLN A 422 -13.96 -17.79 29.60
CA GLN A 422 -15.02 -18.33 28.74
C GLN A 422 -14.50 -19.42 27.81
N MET A 423 -13.32 -19.24 27.20
CA MET A 423 -12.69 -20.27 26.36
C MET A 423 -12.36 -21.54 27.15
N ARG A 424 -11.84 -21.41 28.38
CA ARG A 424 -11.61 -22.59 29.25
C ARG A 424 -12.91 -23.32 29.58
N ARG A 425 -14.02 -22.60 29.83
CA ARG A 425 -15.33 -23.25 30.09
C ARG A 425 -15.86 -24.01 28.88
N LEU A 426 -15.60 -23.51 27.66
CA LEU A 426 -16.00 -24.20 26.43
C LEU A 426 -15.18 -25.49 26.22
N GLN A 427 -13.87 -25.45 26.48
CA GLN A 427 -13.02 -26.64 26.38
C GLN A 427 -13.38 -27.73 27.40
N VAL A 428 -13.80 -27.35 28.62
CA VAL A 428 -14.30 -28.34 29.60
C VAL A 428 -15.63 -28.93 29.17
N ARG A 429 -16.53 -28.14 28.57
CA ARG A 429 -17.79 -28.66 28.03
C ARG A 429 -17.60 -29.62 26.86
N GLU A 430 -16.62 -29.39 25.99
CA GLU A 430 -16.31 -30.32 24.89
C GLU A 430 -15.74 -31.66 25.39
N ALA A 431 -15.05 -31.67 26.53
CA ALA A 431 -14.55 -32.91 27.15
C ALA A 431 -15.68 -33.77 27.77
N ASP A 432 -16.72 -33.15 28.36
CA ASP A 432 -17.87 -33.84 28.95
C ASP A 432 -18.84 -34.45 27.93
N TYR A 433 -18.74 -34.09 26.63
CA TYR A 433 -19.52 -34.71 25.55
C TYR A 433 -18.77 -35.82 24.80
N ALA A 434 -17.55 -36.16 25.24
CA ALA A 434 -16.69 -37.19 24.64
C ALA A 434 -16.58 -38.48 25.48
N GLU A 435 -17.27 -38.57 26.63
CA GLU A 435 -17.61 -39.81 27.34
C GLU A 435 -19.08 -40.16 27.10
#